data_AF-A0A928JDF7-F1
#
_entry.id   AF-A0A928JDF7-F1
#
_cell.length_a   1.000
_cell.length_b   1.000
_cell.length_c   1.000
_cell.angle_alpha   90.00
_cell.angle_beta   90.00
_cell.angle_gamma   90.00
#
_symmetry.space_group_name_H-M   'P 1'
#
loop_
_entity.id
_entity.type
_entity.pdbx_description
1 polymer ?
#
loop_
_entity_poly.entity_id
_entity_poly.type
_entity_poly.pdbx_seq_one_letter_code
_entity_poly.pdbx_strand_id
1 'polypeptide(L)'
;MGNRAVIMTPAGYGQESGIGIYLHWNGGYDSISAFLKYCELRGFRPPDEDCYGWARLCQIIGNYFGGDLSIGIDAFPRLPVDNGDNGTFIIEKWKIVGRKFNDLPEQHIYDLCEMVCAIDKAQPRKDRLGKKYIKIALKGESI
;
A
#
# COMPACT_ATOMS: atom_id res chain seq x y z
N MET A 1 17.50 8.27 -8.63
CA MET A 1 16.27 8.79 -8.00
C MET A 1 15.60 7.66 -7.25
N GLY A 2 14.94 7.93 -6.13
CA GLY A 2 14.20 6.92 -5.37
C GLY A 2 12.77 7.38 -5.12
N ASN A 3 11.84 6.43 -5.10
CA ASN A 3 10.48 6.62 -4.57
C ASN A 3 10.12 5.35 -3.79
N ARG A 4 10.91 5.11 -2.73
CA ARG A 4 10.86 3.88 -1.94
C ARG A 4 10.00 4.06 -0.71
N ALA A 5 9.46 2.95 -0.22
CA ALA A 5 8.78 2.89 1.07
C ALA A 5 8.84 1.48 1.66
N VAL A 6 8.59 1.40 2.95
CA VAL A 6 8.26 0.15 3.63
C VAL A 6 6.85 0.27 4.21
N ILE A 7 6.04 -0.79 4.12
CA ILE A 7 4.72 -0.89 4.77
C ILE A 7 4.81 -1.95 5.86
N MET A 8 4.41 -1.61 7.08
CA MET A 8 4.39 -2.51 8.24
C MET A 8 3.14 -2.31 9.09
N THR A 9 2.82 -3.30 9.94
CA THR A 9 1.81 -3.14 11.00
C THR A 9 2.47 -2.69 12.31
N PRO A 10 1.71 -2.09 13.26
CA PRO A 10 2.21 -1.77 14.60
C PRO A 10 2.86 -2.96 15.31
N ALA A 11 2.25 -4.15 15.19
CA ALA A 11 2.74 -5.38 15.81
C ALA A 11 4.03 -5.91 15.17
N GLY A 12 4.30 -5.58 13.90
CA GLY A 12 5.51 -6.02 13.20
C GLY A 12 6.69 -5.04 13.34
N TYR A 13 6.43 -3.75 13.52
CA TYR A 13 7.50 -2.76 13.59
C TYR A 13 8.36 -2.95 14.85
N GLY A 14 9.68 -3.07 14.67
CA GLY A 14 10.61 -3.31 15.78
C GLY A 14 10.73 -4.76 16.22
N GLN A 15 9.99 -5.70 15.61
CA GLN A 15 10.02 -7.11 15.96
C GLN A 15 10.88 -7.92 14.97
N GLU A 16 11.76 -8.79 15.46
CA GLU A 16 12.64 -9.64 14.62
C GLU A 16 11.86 -10.47 13.58
N SER A 17 10.69 -10.96 13.94
CA SER A 17 9.80 -11.72 13.05
C SER A 17 8.72 -10.88 12.36
N GLY A 18 8.74 -9.55 12.54
CA GLY A 18 7.76 -8.65 11.96
C GLY A 18 7.90 -8.59 10.45
N ILE A 19 6.80 -8.79 9.72
CA ILE A 19 6.80 -8.79 8.25
C ILE A 19 6.51 -7.38 7.74
N GLY A 20 7.12 -7.00 6.63
CA GLY A 20 6.76 -5.80 5.88
C GLY A 20 6.95 -5.95 4.38
N ILE A 21 6.33 -5.02 3.65
CA ILE A 21 6.46 -4.91 2.19
C ILE A 21 7.40 -3.75 1.87
N TYR A 22 8.41 -4.01 1.06
CA TYR A 22 9.26 -2.99 0.47
C TYR A 22 8.77 -2.62 -0.94
N LEU A 23 8.84 -1.33 -1.27
CA LEU A 23 8.42 -0.75 -2.54
C LEU A 23 9.56 0.02 -3.21
N HIS A 24 9.70 -0.15 -4.51
CA HIS A 24 10.55 0.67 -5.39
C HIS A 24 10.08 0.52 -6.84
N TRP A 25 9.05 1.22 -7.30
CA TRP A 25 8.76 2.65 -7.05
C TRP A 25 7.41 2.85 -6.35
N ASN A 26 6.78 4.03 -6.48
CA ASN A 26 5.46 4.39 -5.92
C ASN A 26 5.29 4.13 -4.41
N GLY A 27 6.31 4.47 -3.63
CA GLY A 27 6.28 4.53 -2.17
C GLY A 27 5.68 5.82 -1.57
N GLY A 28 5.25 6.79 -2.38
CA GLY A 28 4.63 8.03 -1.88
C GLY A 28 3.27 7.84 -1.21
N TYR A 29 2.87 8.77 -0.33
CA TYR A 29 1.61 8.71 0.44
C TYR A 29 0.38 8.44 -0.42
N ASP A 30 0.24 9.14 -1.55
CA ASP A 30 -0.86 8.95 -2.51
C ASP A 30 -0.97 7.49 -2.99
N SER A 31 0.17 6.88 -3.31
CA SER A 31 0.23 5.51 -3.82
C SER A 31 -0.10 4.50 -2.73
N ILE A 32 0.51 4.63 -1.56
CA ILE A 32 0.26 3.74 -0.42
C ILE A 32 -1.22 3.80 -0.03
N SER A 33 -1.77 5.00 0.10
CA SER A 33 -3.18 5.21 0.41
C SER A 33 -4.10 4.58 -0.63
N ALA A 34 -3.79 4.71 -1.91
CA ALA A 34 -4.58 4.09 -2.99
C ALA A 34 -4.52 2.55 -2.97
N PHE A 35 -3.36 1.94 -2.70
CA PHE A 35 -3.24 0.49 -2.58
C PHE A 35 -4.06 -0.06 -1.42
N LEU A 36 -3.95 0.56 -0.25
CA LEU A 36 -4.70 0.17 0.94
C LEU A 36 -6.20 0.36 0.69
N LYS A 37 -6.60 1.50 0.10
CA LYS A 37 -8.00 1.77 -0.20
C LYS A 37 -8.60 0.78 -1.18
N TYR A 38 -7.85 0.38 -2.21
CA TYR A 38 -8.31 -0.66 -3.13
C TYR A 38 -8.52 -2.00 -2.41
N CYS A 39 -7.60 -2.39 -1.51
CA CYS A 39 -7.74 -3.62 -0.73
C CYS A 39 -8.95 -3.58 0.21
N GLU A 40 -9.22 -2.43 0.83
CA GLU A 40 -10.43 -2.20 1.63
C GLU A 40 -11.71 -2.38 0.79
N LEU A 41 -11.78 -1.74 -0.38
CA LEU A 41 -12.94 -1.85 -1.28
C LEU A 41 -13.15 -3.27 -1.82
N ARG A 42 -12.07 -4.05 -1.93
CA ARG A 42 -12.14 -5.48 -2.28
C ARG A 42 -12.67 -6.35 -1.15
N GLY A 43 -12.81 -5.80 0.06
CA GLY A 43 -13.24 -6.55 1.25
C GLY A 43 -12.20 -7.57 1.69
N PHE A 44 -10.92 -7.35 1.40
CA PHE A 44 -9.87 -8.24 1.88
C PHE A 44 -9.68 -8.07 3.39
N ARG A 45 -9.36 -9.19 4.06
CA ARG A 45 -8.90 -9.15 5.45
C ARG A 45 -7.58 -8.38 5.53
N PRO A 46 -7.41 -7.49 6.51
CA PRO A 46 -6.23 -6.65 6.57
C PRO A 46 -4.99 -7.37 7.13
N PRO A 47 -3.78 -6.81 6.94
CA PRO A 47 -2.53 -7.49 7.28
C PRO A 47 -2.25 -7.66 8.79
N ASP A 48 -2.98 -6.94 9.64
CA ASP A 48 -2.97 -7.05 11.10
C ASP A 48 -3.86 -8.19 11.63
N GLU A 49 -4.72 -8.78 10.80
CA GLU A 49 -5.51 -9.96 11.16
C GLU A 49 -4.78 -11.27 10.86
N ASP A 50 -4.30 -11.47 9.62
CA ASP A 50 -3.57 -12.68 9.23
C ASP A 50 -2.68 -12.53 7.97
N CYS A 51 -2.03 -13.63 7.59
CA CYS A 51 -1.14 -13.70 6.43
C CYS A 51 -1.83 -13.45 5.08
N TYR A 52 -3.16 -13.62 4.96
CA TYR A 52 -3.86 -13.37 3.70
C TYR A 52 -3.91 -11.88 3.37
N GLY A 53 -3.98 -11.00 4.37
CA GLY A 53 -3.93 -9.56 4.14
C GLY A 53 -2.63 -9.12 3.48
N TRP A 54 -1.50 -9.63 3.97
CA TRP A 54 -0.19 -9.44 3.33
C TRP A 54 -0.17 -9.96 1.90
N ALA A 55 -0.62 -11.20 1.68
CA ALA A 55 -0.64 -11.81 0.36
C ALA A 55 -1.47 -11.01 -0.64
N ARG A 56 -2.62 -10.48 -0.22
CA ARG A 56 -3.49 -9.67 -1.09
C ARG A 56 -2.90 -8.30 -1.37
N LEU A 57 -2.34 -7.62 -0.37
CA LEU A 57 -1.66 -6.35 -0.59
C LEU A 57 -0.50 -6.52 -1.59
N CYS A 58 0.32 -7.56 -1.41
CA CYS A 58 1.41 -7.88 -2.34
C CYS A 58 0.91 -8.17 -3.75
N GLN A 59 -0.17 -8.96 -3.88
CA GLN A 59 -0.78 -9.25 -5.18
C GLN A 59 -1.27 -7.98 -5.88
N ILE A 60 -1.99 -7.11 -5.18
CA ILE A 60 -2.55 -5.88 -5.77
C ILE A 60 -1.44 -4.96 -6.27
N ILE A 61 -0.40 -4.78 -5.44
CA ILE A 61 0.77 -3.97 -5.77
C ILE A 61 1.55 -4.59 -6.93
N GLY A 62 1.83 -5.90 -6.88
CA GLY A 62 2.55 -6.62 -7.92
C GLY A 62 1.83 -6.58 -9.27
N ASN A 63 0.50 -6.74 -9.28
CA ASN A 63 -0.31 -6.59 -10.49
C ASN A 63 -0.23 -5.16 -11.06
N TYR A 64 -0.13 -4.15 -10.21
CA TYR A 64 -0.04 -2.75 -10.64
C TYR A 64 1.31 -2.44 -11.28
N PHE A 65 2.43 -2.90 -10.70
CA PHE A 65 3.75 -2.70 -11.29
C PHE A 65 4.06 -3.61 -12.47
N GLY A 66 3.55 -4.85 -12.47
CA GLY A 66 4.02 -5.90 -13.36
C GLY A 66 5.19 -6.70 -12.78
N GLY A 67 5.96 -7.38 -13.64
CA GLY A 67 6.89 -8.45 -13.26
C GLY A 67 8.35 -8.08 -13.04
N ASP A 68 8.66 -6.93 -12.43
CA ASP A 68 10.05 -6.49 -12.17
C ASP A 68 10.33 -6.23 -10.67
N LEU A 69 11.55 -5.83 -10.30
CA LEU A 69 12.04 -5.60 -8.94
C LEU A 69 11.44 -4.36 -8.23
N SER A 70 10.10 -4.23 -8.27
CA SER A 70 9.38 -3.09 -7.69
C SER A 70 8.70 -3.35 -6.35
N ILE A 71 8.62 -4.61 -5.93
CA ILE A 71 8.04 -5.04 -4.66
C ILE A 71 8.91 -6.15 -4.05
N GLY A 72 9.12 -6.08 -2.74
CA GLY A 72 9.76 -7.12 -1.94
C GLY A 72 9.00 -7.38 -0.64
N ILE A 73 9.22 -8.54 -0.04
CA ILE A 73 8.73 -8.89 1.30
C ILE A 73 9.93 -9.37 2.10
N ASP A 74 10.07 -8.86 3.31
CA ASP A 74 11.07 -9.39 4.24
C ASP A 74 10.67 -9.16 5.70
N ALA A 75 11.48 -9.67 6.62
CA ALA A 75 11.39 -9.38 8.04
C ALA A 75 12.00 -8.00 8.37
N PHE A 76 11.48 -7.36 9.42
CA PHE A 76 11.86 -6.03 9.89
C PHE A 76 13.37 -5.75 9.89
N PRO A 77 14.25 -6.64 10.43
CA PRO A 77 15.68 -6.34 10.50
C PRO A 77 16.36 -6.22 9.14
N ARG A 78 15.74 -6.75 8.08
CA ARG A 78 16.28 -6.74 6.71
C ARG A 78 15.60 -5.71 5.80
N LEU A 79 14.52 -5.08 6.27
CA LEU A 79 13.83 -4.05 5.51
C LEU A 79 14.57 -2.70 5.62
N PRO A 80 14.69 -1.94 4.52
CA PRO A 80 15.26 -0.59 4.56
C PRO A 80 14.21 0.40 5.12
N VAL A 81 13.95 0.32 6.42
CA VAL A 81 12.92 1.11 7.11
C VAL A 81 13.22 2.61 7.07
N ASP A 82 14.50 2.97 7.21
CA ASP A 82 15.05 4.26 6.85
C ASP A 82 15.64 4.16 5.45
N ASN A 83 14.79 4.39 4.45
CA ASN A 83 15.20 4.34 3.05
C ASN A 83 15.70 5.69 2.53
N GLY A 84 15.58 6.79 3.28
CA GLY A 84 15.90 8.13 2.80
C GLY A 84 14.95 8.72 1.75
N ASP A 85 13.82 8.05 1.47
CA ASP A 85 12.74 8.57 0.62
C ASP A 85 11.46 8.79 1.45
N ASN A 86 10.48 7.88 1.37
CA ASN A 86 9.19 8.03 2.04
C ASN A 86 9.15 7.36 3.43
N GLY A 87 10.22 6.66 3.80
CA GLY A 87 10.33 6.00 5.10
C GLY A 87 9.44 4.78 5.23
N THR A 88 8.93 4.54 6.43
CA THR A 88 8.06 3.41 6.77
C THR A 88 6.66 3.88 7.12
N PHE A 89 5.67 3.37 6.41
CA PHE A 89 4.25 3.53 6.72
C PHE A 89 3.81 2.45 7.69
N ILE A 90 3.23 2.88 8.81
CA ILE A 90 2.60 2.00 9.79
C ILE A 90 1.12 1.97 9.49
N ILE A 91 0.58 0.78 9.22
CA ILE A 91 -0.81 0.56 8.82
C ILE A 91 -1.55 -0.26 9.85
N GLU A 92 -2.81 0.09 10.08
CA GLU A 92 -3.75 -0.71 10.85
C GLU A 92 -5.01 -0.85 10.01
N LYS A 93 -5.54 -2.07 9.90
CA LYS A 93 -6.54 -2.42 8.90
C LYS A 93 -6.05 -2.05 7.49
N TRP A 94 -6.72 -1.09 6.85
CA TRP A 94 -6.35 -0.54 5.54
C TRP A 94 -6.09 0.96 5.61
N LYS A 95 -5.63 1.47 6.75
CA LYS A 95 -5.36 2.89 6.98
C LYS A 95 -3.94 3.10 7.45
N ILE A 96 -3.33 4.20 7.02
CA ILE A 96 -2.06 4.67 7.57
C ILE A 96 -2.34 5.29 8.93
N VAL A 97 -1.73 4.74 9.99
CA VAL A 97 -1.88 5.20 11.38
C VAL A 97 -0.61 5.85 11.92
N GLY A 98 0.50 5.72 11.20
CA GLY A 98 1.75 6.35 11.57
C GLY A 98 2.78 6.31 10.45
N ARG A 99 3.84 7.09 10.63
CA ARG A 99 4.96 7.16 9.70
C ARG A 99 6.28 7.29 10.47
N LYS A 100 7.33 6.69 9.94
CA LYS A 100 8.71 6.76 10.45
C LYS A 100 9.66 7.17 9.33
N PHE A 101 10.72 7.90 9.65
CA PHE A 101 11.75 8.32 8.69
C PHE A 101 11.20 9.09 7.47
N ASN A 102 10.29 10.03 7.74
CA ASN A 102 9.58 10.81 6.72
C ASN A 102 9.98 12.29 6.72
N ASP A 103 11.26 12.56 6.86
CA ASP A 103 11.80 13.92 7.00
C ASP A 103 11.67 14.78 5.73
N LEU A 104 11.27 14.16 4.61
CA LEU A 104 11.00 14.83 3.35
C LEU A 104 9.54 15.31 3.24
N PRO A 105 9.26 16.39 2.48
CA PRO A 105 7.89 16.84 2.20
C PRO A 105 7.02 15.73 1.63
N GLU A 106 5.78 15.65 2.11
CA GLU A 106 4.84 14.62 1.68
C GLU A 106 4.28 14.90 0.27
N GLN A 107 4.14 13.84 -0.52
CA GLN A 107 3.53 13.89 -1.83
C GLN A 107 2.00 13.88 -1.69
N HIS A 108 1.35 14.94 -2.19
CA HIS A 108 -0.11 15.10 -2.29
C HIS A 108 -0.47 15.64 -3.68
N ILE A 109 -0.17 14.88 -4.72
CA ILE A 109 -0.24 15.33 -6.12
C ILE A 109 -1.37 14.63 -6.87
N TYR A 110 -1.64 13.36 -6.55
CA TYR A 110 -2.54 12.52 -7.34
C TYR A 110 -3.90 12.34 -6.67
N ASP A 111 -4.96 12.38 -7.48
CA ASP A 111 -6.32 12.11 -7.01
C ASP A 111 -6.47 10.62 -6.62
N LEU A 112 -6.95 10.39 -5.40
CA LEU A 112 -7.15 9.04 -4.86
C LEU A 112 -8.05 8.18 -5.76
N CYS A 113 -9.14 8.75 -6.28
CA CYS A 113 -10.09 8.00 -7.11
C CYS A 113 -9.48 7.59 -8.45
N GLU A 114 -8.68 8.47 -9.06
CA GLU A 114 -7.92 8.16 -10.27
C GLU A 114 -6.89 7.06 -10.03
N MET A 115 -6.15 7.13 -8.91
CA MET A 115 -5.19 6.09 -8.53
C MET A 115 -5.85 4.73 -8.29
N VAL A 116 -6.93 4.69 -7.50
CA VAL A 116 -7.69 3.46 -7.24
C VAL A 116 -8.26 2.88 -8.55
N CYS A 117 -8.72 3.74 -9.47
CA CYS A 117 -9.14 3.30 -10.81
C CYS A 117 -7.98 2.75 -11.66
N ALA A 118 -6.77 3.30 -11.53
CA ALA A 118 -5.59 2.80 -12.23
C ALA A 118 -5.15 1.42 -11.69
N ILE A 119 -5.15 1.26 -10.37
CA ILE A 119 -4.92 -0.02 -9.69
C ILE A 119 -5.92 -1.06 -10.16
N ASP A 120 -7.22 -0.72 -10.21
CA ASP A 120 -8.27 -1.61 -10.71
C ASP A 120 -8.01 -2.10 -12.14
N LYS A 121 -7.61 -1.20 -13.03
CA LYS A 121 -7.31 -1.53 -14.43
C LYS A 121 -6.13 -2.48 -14.58
N ALA A 122 -5.21 -2.50 -13.63
CA ALA A 122 -4.06 -3.40 -13.63
C ALA A 122 -4.41 -4.81 -13.12
N GLN A 123 -5.53 -4.98 -12.42
CA GLN A 123 -5.95 -6.29 -11.91
C GLN A 123 -6.47 -7.20 -13.04
N PRO A 124 -6.51 -8.55 -12.83
CA PRO A 124 -7.15 -9.47 -13.75
C PRO A 124 -8.61 -9.07 -14.01
N ARG A 125 -9.08 -9.18 -15.26
CA ARG A 125 -10.40 -8.66 -15.69
C ARG A 125 -11.56 -9.12 -14.81
N LYS A 126 -11.53 -10.37 -14.36
CA LYS A 126 -12.58 -10.98 -13.51
C LYS A 126 -12.60 -10.43 -12.08
N ASP A 127 -11.51 -9.83 -11.61
CA ASP A 127 -11.31 -9.39 -10.23
C ASP A 127 -11.47 -7.87 -10.08
N ARG A 128 -11.77 -7.15 -11.17
CA ARG A 128 -11.93 -5.69 -11.17
C ARG A 128 -13.26 -5.27 -10.54
N LEU A 129 -13.22 -4.22 -9.74
CA LEU A 129 -14.39 -3.58 -9.13
C LEU A 129 -15.16 -2.72 -10.14
N GLY A 130 -14.45 -2.13 -11.11
CA GLY A 130 -15.04 -1.25 -12.12
C GLY A 130 -15.16 0.21 -11.66
N LYS A 131 -14.81 1.12 -12.59
CA LYS A 131 -14.73 2.58 -12.35
C LYS A 131 -16.01 3.19 -11.77
N LYS A 132 -17.20 2.71 -12.17
CA LYS A 132 -18.48 3.23 -11.67
C LYS A 132 -18.64 2.95 -10.17
N TYR A 133 -18.36 1.71 -9.75
CA TYR A 133 -18.44 1.32 -8.34
C TYR A 133 -17.45 2.11 -7.49
N ILE A 134 -16.17 2.18 -7.92
CA ILE A 134 -15.11 2.90 -7.21
C ILE A 134 -15.51 4.36 -6.96
N LYS A 135 -16.02 5.05 -8.00
CA LYS A 135 -16.46 6.44 -7.88
C LYS A 135 -17.61 6.62 -6.89
N ILE A 136 -18.54 5.68 -6.83
CA ILE A 136 -19.67 5.75 -5.90
C ILE A 136 -19.17 5.51 -4.47
N ALA A 137 -18.36 4.47 -4.26
CA ALA A 137 -17.82 4.12 -2.96
C ALA A 137 -17.01 5.28 -2.35
N LEU A 138 -16.12 5.91 -3.13
CA LEU A 138 -15.28 7.01 -2.65
C LEU A 138 -16.04 8.34 -2.46
N LYS A 139 -17.13 8.58 -3.19
CA LYS A 139 -17.99 9.76 -2.98
C LYS A 139 -18.88 9.63 -1.75
N GLY A 140 -19.27 8.40 -1.38
CA GLY A 140 -20.09 8.13 -0.20
C GLY A 140 -19.35 8.32 1.13
N GLU A 141 -18.03 8.52 1.10
CA GLU A 141 -17.19 8.77 2.28
C GLU A 141 -16.98 10.26 2.58
N SER A 142 -17.61 11.15 1.80
CA SER A 142 -17.69 12.59 2.10
C SER A 142 -19.05 12.93 2.73
N ILE A 143 -19.28 12.48 3.97
CA ILE A 143 -20.36 12.95 4.85
C ILE A 143 -19.82 13.12 6.26
#